data_AF-A0A965KC59-F1
#
_entry.id   AF-A0A965KC59-F1
#
_cell.length_a   1.000
_cell.length_b   1.000
_cell.length_c   1.000
_cell.angle_alpha   90.00
_cell.angle_beta   90.00
_cell.angle_gamma   90.00
#
_symmetry.space_group_name_H-M   'P 1'
#
loop_
_entity.id
_entity.type
_entity.pdbx_description
1 polymer ?
#
loop_
_entity_poly.entity_id
_entity_poly.type
_entity_poly.pdbx_seq_one_letter_code
_entity_poly.pdbx_strand_id
1 'polypeptide(L)'
;FVFEQSPNWVNFLADLQDRIKASPYTWVEDIRVKREQAVAAPVLDGEVAPAAPPSVTKVIVTARILLNKIPPGRPFNAQEFNEREAALMESLKRSPFVADIPSDEIKPEYSEPNIPRVTFTLVIKQEKAL
;
A
#
# COMPACT_ATOMS: atom_id res chain seq x y z
N PHE A 1 -2.20 18.52 -21.64
CA PHE A 1 -1.93 17.71 -20.44
C PHE A 1 -0.57 17.05 -20.61
N VAL A 2 0.47 17.62 -20.02
CA VAL A 2 1.81 17.03 -20.00
C VAL A 2 1.85 16.10 -18.79
N PHE A 3 2.09 14.81 -19.00
CA PHE A 3 2.53 13.94 -17.92
C PHE A 3 3.92 14.43 -17.52
N GLU A 4 4.00 15.26 -16.48
CA GLU A 4 5.25 15.44 -15.76
C GLU A 4 5.69 14.05 -15.32
N GLN A 5 6.75 13.52 -15.95
CA GLN A 5 7.36 12.29 -15.50
C GLN A 5 7.86 12.55 -14.09
N SER A 6 7.16 12.04 -13.08
CA SER A 6 7.64 12.18 -11.73
C SER A 6 8.89 11.32 -11.58
N PRO A 7 10.08 11.91 -11.33
CA PRO A 7 11.34 11.17 -11.27
C PRO A 7 11.35 10.11 -10.16
N ASN A 8 10.42 10.21 -9.20
CA ASN A 8 10.31 9.29 -8.09
C ASN A 8 9.56 8.00 -8.43
N TRP A 9 8.72 7.95 -9.48
CA TRP A 9 7.90 6.77 -9.79
C TRP A 9 8.74 5.52 -10.04
N VAL A 10 9.80 5.64 -10.85
CA VAL A 10 10.69 4.51 -11.16
C VAL A 10 11.44 4.04 -9.91
N ASN A 11 11.91 4.98 -9.08
CA ASN A 11 12.61 4.65 -7.83
C ASN A 11 11.67 4.01 -6.80
N PHE A 12 10.43 4.48 -6.74
CA PHE A 12 9.38 3.88 -5.92
C PHE A 12 9.08 2.44 -6.37
N LEU A 13 8.90 2.21 -7.68
CA LEU A 13 8.66 0.87 -8.20
C LEU A 13 9.83 -0.08 -7.94
N ALA A 14 11.08 0.40 -8.03
CA ALA A 14 12.25 -0.39 -7.67
C ALA A 14 12.26 -0.77 -6.17
N ASP A 15 12.00 0.20 -5.28
CA ASP A 15 11.90 -0.05 -3.84
C ASP A 15 10.76 -1.02 -3.50
N LEU A 16 9.58 -0.84 -4.12
CA LEU A 16 8.45 -1.75 -3.97
C LEU A 16 8.82 -3.16 -4.43
N GLN A 17 9.45 -3.28 -5.60
CA GLN A 17 9.87 -4.57 -6.14
C GLN A 17 10.86 -5.28 -5.19
N ASP A 18 11.83 -4.58 -4.62
CA ASP A 18 12.80 -5.17 -3.71
C ASP A 18 12.16 -5.62 -2.39
N ARG A 19 11.17 -4.87 -1.87
CA ARG A 19 10.38 -5.27 -0.71
C ARG A 19 9.51 -6.50 -0.98
N ILE A 20 8.91 -6.59 -2.17
CA ILE A 20 8.14 -7.76 -2.59
C ILE A 20 9.05 -8.97 -2.78
N LYS A 21 10.23 -8.82 -3.40
CA LYS A 21 11.24 -9.90 -3.51
C LYS A 21 11.68 -10.42 -2.13
N ALA A 22 11.77 -9.54 -1.14
CA ALA A 22 12.09 -9.91 0.23
C ALA A 22 10.92 -10.58 0.97
N SER A 23 9.71 -10.59 0.42
CA SER A 23 8.53 -11.28 0.94
C SER A 23 8.34 -12.62 0.20
N PRO A 24 8.69 -13.77 0.81
CA PRO A 24 8.64 -15.04 0.12
C PRO A 24 7.24 -15.41 -0.35
N TYR A 25 7.14 -15.94 -1.56
CA TYR A 25 5.90 -16.41 -2.18
C TYR A 25 4.83 -15.33 -2.38
N THR A 26 5.24 -14.07 -2.43
CA THR A 26 4.37 -12.92 -2.65
C THR A 26 4.55 -12.37 -4.06
N TRP A 27 3.46 -12.03 -4.72
CA TRP A 27 3.49 -11.28 -5.99
C TRP A 27 2.40 -10.23 -6.03
N VAL A 28 2.59 -9.22 -6.87
CA VAL A 28 1.64 -8.13 -7.09
C VAL A 28 0.76 -8.46 -8.30
N GLU A 29 -0.55 -8.33 -8.15
CA GLU A 29 -1.52 -8.48 -9.25
C GLU A 29 -1.89 -7.14 -9.89
N ASP A 30 -1.96 -6.07 -9.09
CA ASP A 30 -2.44 -4.78 -9.54
C ASP A 30 -1.79 -3.64 -8.73
N ILE A 31 -1.50 -2.53 -9.41
CA ILE A 31 -1.00 -1.29 -8.81
C ILE A 31 -1.79 -0.14 -9.41
N ARG A 32 -2.46 0.64 -8.57
CA ARG A 32 -3.20 1.85 -8.98
C ARG A 32 -2.69 3.05 -8.22
N VAL A 33 -2.54 4.17 -8.93
CA VAL A 33 -2.15 5.45 -8.33
C VAL A 33 -3.37 6.37 -8.31
N LYS A 34 -3.65 6.95 -7.15
CA LYS A 34 -4.71 7.96 -6.96
C LYS A 34 -4.09 9.20 -6.34
N ARG A 35 -4.44 10.37 -6.87
CA ARG A 35 -4.08 11.67 -6.28
C ARG A 35 -5.34 12.30 -5.71
N GLU A 36 -5.33 12.60 -4.42
CA GLU A 36 -6.44 13.21 -3.69
C GLU A 36 -5.98 14.56 -3.12
N GLN A 37 -6.88 15.53 -2.96
CA GLN A 37 -6.57 16.71 -2.16
C GLN A 37 -6.70 16.33 -0.69
N ALA A 38 -5.74 16.71 0.16
CA ALA A 38 -5.87 16.51 1.60
C ALA A 38 -7.14 17.21 2.11
N VAL A 39 -7.74 16.67 3.18
CA VAL A 39 -8.89 17.31 3.81
C VAL A 39 -8.41 18.64 4.43
N ALA A 40 -8.95 19.76 3.96
CA ALA A 40 -8.66 21.06 4.57
C ALA A 40 -9.23 21.09 5.99
N ALA A 41 -8.44 21.58 6.96
CA ALA A 41 -8.94 21.83 8.30
C ALA A 41 -10.11 22.83 8.24
N PRO A 42 -11.14 22.68 9.11
CA PRO A 42 -12.28 23.58 9.12
C PRO A 42 -11.83 25.02 9.39
N VAL A 43 -12.23 25.94 8.51
CA VAL A 43 -11.94 27.37 8.63
C VAL A 43 -12.90 27.96 9.67
N LEU A 44 -12.36 28.57 10.73
CA LEU A 44 -13.16 29.34 11.68
C LEU A 44 -13.54 30.69 11.05
N ASP A 45 -14.75 31.17 11.33
CA ASP A 45 -15.30 32.40 10.75
C ASP A 45 -14.36 33.60 11.01
N GLY A 46 -13.83 34.20 9.94
CA GLY A 46 -12.95 35.38 9.99
C GLY A 46 -11.49 35.15 9.57
N GLU A 47 -11.06 33.92 9.33
CA GLU A 47 -9.68 33.62 8.92
C GLU A 47 -9.50 33.70 7.38
N VAL A 48 -8.33 34.19 6.93
CA VAL A 48 -7.94 34.17 5.50
C VAL A 48 -8.01 32.72 5.00
N ALA A 49 -8.69 32.49 3.87
CA ALA A 49 -8.84 31.16 3.31
C ALA A 49 -7.48 30.45 3.24
N PRO A 50 -7.29 29.30 3.92
CA PRO A 50 -6.01 28.61 3.91
C PRO A 50 -5.65 28.20 2.49
N ALA A 51 -4.35 28.17 2.20
CA ALA A 51 -3.83 27.68 0.93
C ALA A 51 -4.45 26.31 0.60
N ALA A 52 -4.74 26.07 -0.69
CA ALA A 52 -5.36 24.82 -1.13
C ALA A 52 -4.63 23.62 -0.51
N PRO A 53 -5.37 22.64 0.06
CA PRO A 53 -4.75 21.56 0.79
C PRO A 53 -3.79 20.77 -0.12
N PRO A 54 -2.64 20.32 0.43
CA PRO A 54 -1.64 19.63 -0.37
C PRO A 54 -2.22 18.35 -0.99
N SER A 55 -1.78 18.02 -2.21
CA SER A 55 -2.16 16.76 -2.84
C SER A 55 -1.47 15.58 -2.14
N VAL A 56 -2.25 14.56 -1.83
CA VAL A 56 -1.79 13.28 -1.28
C VAL A 56 -1.79 12.27 -2.42
N THR A 57 -0.66 11.57 -2.59
CA THR A 57 -0.58 10.44 -3.52
C THR A 57 -0.81 9.16 -2.74
N LYS A 58 -1.79 8.37 -3.16
CA LYS A 58 -2.10 7.04 -2.66
C LYS A 58 -1.76 6.01 -3.74
N VAL A 59 -1.02 4.97 -3.36
CA VAL A 59 -0.77 3.81 -4.23
C VAL A 59 -1.50 2.62 -3.65
N ILE A 60 -2.50 2.13 -4.37
CA ILE A 60 -3.29 0.96 -3.99
C ILE A 60 -2.62 -0.24 -4.65
N VAL A 61 -2.22 -1.22 -3.84
CA VAL A 61 -1.55 -2.44 -4.30
C VAL A 61 -2.42 -3.62 -3.93
N THR A 62 -2.66 -4.48 -4.92
CA THR A 62 -3.17 -5.83 -4.67
C THR A 62 -2.00 -6.81 -4.78
N ALA A 63 -1.80 -7.59 -3.73
CA ALA A 63 -0.83 -8.69 -3.72
C ALA A 63 -1.51 -10.02 -3.37
N ARG A 64 -0.85 -11.11 -3.76
CA ARG A 64 -1.19 -12.48 -3.38
C ARG A 64 -0.04 -13.06 -2.59
N ILE A 65 -0.36 -13.92 -1.63
CA ILE A 65 0.63 -14.63 -0.81
C ILE A 65 0.34 -16.13 -0.93
N LEU A 66 1.24 -16.90 -1.54
CA LEU A 66 1.09 -18.36 -1.59
C LEU A 66 1.45 -18.98 -0.24
N LEU A 67 0.47 -19.62 0.38
CA LEU A 67 0.59 -20.45 1.57
C LEU A 67 0.99 -21.86 1.13
N ASN A 68 2.29 -22.15 1.21
CA ASN A 68 2.86 -23.39 0.70
C ASN A 68 2.60 -24.60 1.62
N LYS A 69 2.03 -24.38 2.81
CA LYS A 69 1.70 -25.43 3.77
C LYS A 69 0.31 -25.20 4.35
N ILE A 70 -0.60 -26.11 4.04
CA ILE A 70 -1.90 -26.17 4.72
C ILE A 70 -1.82 -27.26 5.79
N PRO A 71 -2.15 -26.96 7.07
CA PRO A 71 -2.23 -27.98 8.10
C PRO A 71 -3.28 -29.06 7.74
N PRO A 72 -3.05 -30.33 8.10
CA PRO A 72 -4.03 -31.40 7.90
C PRO A 72 -5.41 -31.05 8.46
N GLY A 73 -6.47 -31.28 7.69
CA GLY A 73 -7.85 -31.01 8.11
C GLY A 73 -8.25 -29.52 8.15
N ARG A 74 -7.38 -28.60 7.71
CA ARG A 74 -7.71 -27.18 7.56
C ARG A 74 -7.86 -26.83 6.07
N PRO A 75 -8.82 -25.97 5.71
CA PRO A 75 -8.88 -25.44 4.36
C PRO A 75 -7.92 -24.27 4.15
N PHE A 76 -7.44 -23.62 5.22
CA PHE A 76 -6.66 -22.38 5.16
C PHE A 76 -5.68 -22.28 6.34
N ASN A 77 -4.48 -21.74 6.09
CA ASN A 77 -3.48 -21.48 7.12
C ASN A 77 -3.48 -19.99 7.52
N ALA A 78 -4.44 -19.60 8.36
CA ALA A 78 -4.61 -18.21 8.80
C ALA A 78 -3.41 -17.65 9.54
N GLN A 79 -2.74 -18.48 10.34
CA GLN A 79 -1.57 -18.06 11.11
C GLN A 79 -0.44 -17.65 10.17
N GLU A 80 -0.10 -18.53 9.23
CA GLU A 80 0.97 -18.26 8.26
C GLU A 80 0.65 -17.05 7.38
N PHE A 81 -0.62 -16.87 6.99
CA PHE A 81 -1.03 -15.68 6.25
C PHE A 81 -0.81 -14.40 7.05
N ASN A 82 -1.33 -14.34 8.28
CA ASN A 82 -1.22 -13.15 9.14
C ASN A 82 0.24 -12.79 9.44
N GLU A 83 1.10 -13.78 9.68
CA GLU A 83 2.53 -13.59 9.92
C GLU A 83 3.23 -12.98 8.68
N ARG A 84 2.92 -13.49 7.48
CA ARG A 84 3.50 -13.01 6.22
C ARG A 84 2.96 -11.64 5.82
N GLU A 85 1.67 -11.40 6.02
CA GLU A 85 1.03 -10.10 5.81
C GLU A 85 1.66 -9.04 6.72
N ALA A 86 1.78 -9.33 8.02
CA ALA A 86 2.41 -8.43 8.97
C ALA A 86 3.86 -8.12 8.58
N ALA A 87 4.66 -9.13 8.22
CA ALA A 87 6.03 -8.94 7.77
C ALA A 87 6.13 -8.09 6.49
N LEU A 88 5.20 -8.27 5.55
CA LEU A 88 5.10 -7.43 4.35
C LEU A 88 4.77 -5.99 4.72
N MET A 89 3.76 -5.76 5.57
CA MET A 89 3.37 -4.42 6.02
C MET A 89 4.51 -3.70 6.76
N GLU A 90 5.22 -4.40 7.64
CA GLU A 90 6.40 -3.86 8.32
C GLU A 90 7.53 -3.53 7.35
N SER A 91 7.75 -4.38 6.33
CA SER A 91 8.69 -4.08 5.26
C SER A 91 8.29 -2.82 4.52
N LEU A 92 7.03 -2.68 4.10
CA LEU A 92 6.54 -1.52 3.36
C LEU A 92 6.60 -0.23 4.18
N LYS A 93 6.32 -0.28 5.49
CA LYS A 93 6.45 0.87 6.41
C LYS A 93 7.88 1.40 6.52
N ARG A 94 8.90 0.56 6.26
CA ARG A 94 10.30 0.98 6.21
C ARG A 94 10.70 1.63 4.87
N SER A 95 9.76 1.82 3.95
CA SER A 95 10.02 2.49 2.67
C SER A 95 10.35 3.96 2.86
N PRO A 96 11.38 4.50 2.17
CA PRO A 96 11.63 5.92 2.17
C PRO A 96 10.49 6.72 1.52
N PHE A 97 9.64 6.08 0.70
CA PHE A 97 8.50 6.69 0.00
C PHE A 97 7.20 6.66 0.80
N VAL A 98 6.99 5.64 1.64
CA VAL A 98 5.73 5.43 2.36
C VAL A 98 5.69 6.31 3.60
N ALA A 99 4.65 7.12 3.72
CA ALA A 99 4.33 7.91 4.91
C ALA A 99 3.49 7.07 5.89
N ASP A 100 2.48 6.39 5.37
CA ASP A 100 1.55 5.60 6.18
C ASP A 100 0.91 4.45 5.38
N ILE A 101 0.40 3.45 6.10
CA ILE A 101 -0.42 2.36 5.57
C ILE A 101 -1.67 2.29 6.48
N PRO A 102 -2.78 2.93 6.09
CA PRO A 102 -3.99 2.96 6.92
C PRO A 102 -4.55 1.55 7.12
N SER A 103 -4.66 1.11 8.38
CA SER A 103 -5.09 -0.25 8.71
C SER A 103 -6.51 -0.58 8.23
N ASP A 104 -7.38 0.42 8.12
CA ASP A 104 -8.75 0.30 7.59
C ASP A 104 -8.79 0.18 6.05
N GLU A 105 -7.72 0.55 5.37
CA GLU A 105 -7.54 0.35 3.93
C GLU A 105 -6.82 -0.97 3.60
N ILE A 106 -6.49 -1.81 4.60
CA ILE A 106 -5.97 -3.18 4.41
C ILE A 106 -7.14 -4.16 4.35
N LYS A 107 -7.30 -4.83 3.21
CA LYS A 107 -8.45 -5.69 2.90
C LYS A 107 -7.96 -7.06 2.44
N PRO A 108 -7.93 -8.05 3.35
CA PRO A 108 -7.65 -9.43 2.97
C PRO A 108 -8.90 -10.10 2.38
N GLU A 109 -8.67 -10.94 1.38
CA GLU A 109 -9.67 -11.72 0.64
C GLU A 109 -9.23 -13.19 0.63
N TYR A 110 -10.07 -14.07 1.19
CA TYR A 110 -9.78 -15.50 1.40
C TYR A 110 -10.52 -16.42 0.43
N SER A 111 -10.93 -15.90 -0.73
CA SER A 111 -11.67 -16.67 -1.74
C SER A 111 -10.91 -17.90 -2.22
N GLU A 112 -9.57 -17.82 -2.26
CA GLU A 112 -8.69 -18.90 -2.65
C GLU A 112 -7.82 -19.35 -1.46
N PRO A 113 -7.99 -20.60 -0.96
CA PRO A 113 -7.41 -21.03 0.30
C PRO A 113 -5.88 -21.04 0.35
N ASN A 114 -5.21 -21.24 -0.78
CA ASN A 114 -3.74 -21.33 -0.82
C ASN A 114 -3.08 -20.05 -1.29
N ILE A 115 -3.85 -19.13 -1.87
CA ILE A 115 -3.34 -17.90 -2.45
C ILE A 115 -4.24 -16.73 -2.07
N PRO A 116 -4.42 -16.47 -0.75
CA PRO A 116 -5.17 -15.30 -0.30
C PRO A 116 -4.64 -14.03 -0.95
N ARG A 117 -5.57 -13.12 -1.19
CA ARG A 117 -5.31 -11.81 -1.76
C ARG A 117 -5.36 -10.78 -0.64
N VAL A 118 -4.50 -9.78 -0.71
CA VAL A 118 -4.52 -8.62 0.18
C VAL A 118 -4.43 -7.36 -0.67
N THR A 119 -5.39 -6.46 -0.47
CA THR A 119 -5.33 -5.12 -1.05
C THR A 119 -5.01 -4.12 0.04
N PHE A 120 -4.01 -3.28 -0.15
CA PHE A 120 -3.59 -2.27 0.82
C PHE A 120 -3.24 -0.95 0.13
N THR A 121 -3.39 0.15 0.85
CA THR A 121 -3.05 1.48 0.37
C THR A 121 -1.79 2.00 1.02
N LEU A 122 -0.86 2.47 0.20
CA LEU A 122 0.33 3.18 0.60
C LEU A 122 0.07 4.68 0.44
N VAL A 123 0.11 5.43 1.54
CA VAL A 123 0.14 6.89 1.50
C VAL A 123 1.57 7.32 1.27
N ILE A 124 1.83 8.07 0.21
CA ILE A 124 3.18 8.48 -0.18
C ILE A 124 3.55 9.82 0.47
N LYS A 125 4.79 9.92 0.94
CA LYS A 125 5.35 11.16 1.51
C LYS A 125 5.28 12.30 0.49
N GLN A 126 4.89 13.48 0.95
CA GLN A 126 4.65 14.64 0.08
C GLN A 126 5.91 15.07 -0.68
N GLU A 127 7.08 14.99 -0.05
CA GLU A 127 8.39 15.28 -0.66
C GLU A 127 8.88 14.19 -1.63
N LYS A 128 8.14 13.07 -1.72
CA LYS A 128 8.39 11.93 -2.61
C LYS A 128 7.24 11.68 -3.58
N ALA A 129 6.47 12.71 -3.92
CA ALA A 129 5.34 12.61 -4.86
C ALA A 129 5.71 11.86 -6.16
N LEU A 130 4.77 11.06 -6.67
CA LEU A 130 4.91 10.14 -7.81
C LEU A 130 4.07 10.58 -9.02
#